data_AF-A0A3S8S0Q0-F1
#
_entry.id   AF-A0A3S8S0Q0-F1
#
_cell.length_a   1.000
_cell.length_b   1.000
_cell.length_c   1.000
_cell.angle_alpha   90.00
_cell.angle_beta   90.00
_cell.angle_gamma   90.00
#
_symmetry.space_group_name_H-M   'P 1'
#
loop_
_entity.id
_entity.type
_entity.pdbx_description
1 polymer ?
#
loop_
_entity_poly.entity_id
_entity_poly.type
_entity_poly.pdbx_seq_one_letter_code
_entity_poly.pdbx_strand_id
1 'polypeptide(L)' 'MASKKKEVKEVVEAPEKAKFTKSQLISSKRYTHRKDLLNMLLKDDTVYDFDEVEGLIDDFMKGKVK' A
#
# COMPACT_ATOMS: atom_id res chain seq x y z
N MET A 1 12.89 -9.44 26.12
CA MET A 1 12.24 -8.56 25.14
C MET A 1 12.57 -9.08 23.75
N ALA A 2 11.76 -9.97 23.18
CA ALA A 2 12.03 -10.57 21.88
C ALA A 2 10.90 -10.19 20.90
N SER A 3 10.79 -8.90 20.61
CA SER A 3 9.86 -8.41 19.59
C SER A 3 10.56 -8.36 18.25
N LYS A 4 10.74 -9.51 17.57
CA LYS A 4 10.90 -9.54 16.12
C LYS A 4 10.64 -10.91 15.51
N LYS A 5 9.37 -11.21 15.24
CA LYS A 5 9.03 -12.18 14.20
C LYS A 5 7.86 -11.62 13.38
N LYS A 6 8.19 -10.77 12.41
CA LYS A 6 7.28 -10.44 11.31
C LYS A 6 7.66 -11.39 10.18
N GLU A 7 7.02 -12.54 10.22
CA GLU A 7 7.10 -13.61 9.21
C GLU A 7 6.44 -13.06 7.94
N VAL A 8 7.26 -12.58 7.01
CA VAL A 8 6.81 -12.27 5.64
C VAL A 8 6.97 -13.58 4.88
N LYS A 9 5.85 -14.31 4.79
CA LYS A 9 5.72 -15.53 4.00
C LYS A 9 5.95 -15.16 2.53
N GLU A 10 7.07 -15.62 1.99
CA GLU A 10 7.24 -15.85 0.56
C GLU A 10 6.14 -16.81 0.11
N VAL A 11 5.26 -16.35 -0.76
CA VAL A 11 4.41 -17.21 -1.61
C VAL A 11 4.58 -16.68 -3.02
N VAL A 12 5.42 -17.39 -3.76
CA VAL A 12 5.52 -17.34 -5.22
C VAL A 12 4.57 -18.41 -5.74
N GLU A 13 3.48 -18.01 -6.42
CA GLU A 13 2.80 -18.76 -7.50
C GLU A 13 1.60 -17.92 -8.03
N ALA A 14 1.56 -17.68 -9.35
CA ALA A 14 0.59 -16.91 -10.16
C ALA A 14 0.54 -15.36 -9.94
N PRO A 15 0.17 -14.53 -10.96
CA PRO A 15 0.02 -13.08 -10.82
C PRO A 15 -1.27 -12.74 -10.06
N GLU A 16 -1.49 -13.40 -8.94
CA GLU A 16 -2.50 -12.97 -7.99
C GLU A 16 -1.95 -11.68 -7.37
N LYS A 17 -2.63 -10.57 -7.64
CA LYS A 17 -2.22 -9.26 -7.19
C LYS A 17 -1.95 -9.34 -5.67
N ALA A 18 -0.70 -9.07 -5.30
CA ALA A 18 -0.29 -9.17 -3.92
C ALA A 18 -0.93 -8.01 -3.14
N LYS A 19 -1.89 -8.36 -2.28
CA LYS A 19 -2.60 -7.40 -1.45
C LYS A 19 -1.79 -7.07 -0.21
N PHE A 20 -1.63 -5.78 0.04
CA PHE A 20 -0.88 -5.27 1.17
C PHE A 20 -1.78 -4.43 2.06
N THR A 21 -1.54 -4.52 3.36
CA THR A 21 -2.16 -3.59 4.31
C THR A 21 -1.62 -2.18 4.10
N LYS A 22 -2.43 -1.17 4.46
CA LYS A 22 -1.99 0.24 4.50
C LYS A 22 -0.64 0.41 5.20
N SER A 23 -0.46 -0.23 6.36
CA SER A 23 0.80 -0.21 7.10
C SER A 23 1.99 -0.77 6.31
N GLN A 24 1.81 -1.85 5.55
CA GLN A 24 2.86 -2.40 4.69
C GLN A 24 3.21 -1.44 3.54
N LEU A 25 2.20 -0.86 2.89
CA LEU A 25 2.39 0.09 1.79
C LEU A 25 3.11 1.36 2.27
N ILE A 26 2.70 1.94 3.40
CA ILE A 26 3.34 3.11 4.02
C ILE A 26 4.78 2.79 4.43
N SER A 27 5.06 1.57 4.89
CA SER A 27 6.41 1.15 5.24
C SER A 27 7.32 0.89 4.03
N SER A 28 6.76 0.81 2.82
CA SER A 28 7.51 0.55 1.60
C SER A 28 8.29 1.77 1.12
N LYS A 29 9.49 1.54 0.58
CA LYS A 29 10.31 2.57 -0.07
C LYS A 29 9.62 3.18 -1.31
N ARG A 30 8.68 2.47 -1.92
CA ARG A 30 7.94 2.94 -3.09
C ARG A 30 7.03 4.13 -2.77
N TYR A 31 6.49 4.17 -1.56
CA TYR A 31 5.51 5.16 -1.11
C TYR A 31 6.02 6.07 0.01
N THR A 32 7.33 6.10 0.26
CA THR A 32 7.91 6.88 1.37
C THR A 32 7.55 8.36 1.34
N HIS A 33 7.47 8.95 0.15
CA HIS A 33 7.07 10.35 -0.06
C HIS A 33 5.56 10.54 -0.23
N ARG A 34 4.79 9.45 -0.39
CA ARG A 34 3.34 9.46 -0.54
C ARG A 34 2.63 8.87 0.69
N LYS A 35 3.33 8.65 1.80
CA LYS A 35 2.76 8.10 3.05
C LYS A 35 1.52 8.86 3.52
N ASP A 36 1.57 10.19 3.43
CA ASP A 36 0.46 11.06 3.83
C ASP A 36 -0.77 10.86 2.93
N LEU A 37 -0.54 10.79 1.61
CA LEU A 37 -1.56 10.43 0.63
C LEU A 37 -2.15 9.05 0.90
N LEU A 38 -1.32 8.02 1.10
CA LEU A 38 -1.80 6.68 1.42
C LEU A 38 -2.58 6.65 2.74
N ASN A 39 -2.20 7.48 3.73
CA ASN A 39 -2.94 7.58 4.98
C ASN A 39 -4.35 8.16 4.81
N MET A 40 -4.51 9.13 3.91
CA MET A 40 -5.81 9.74 3.60
C MET A 40 -6.68 8.86 2.69
N LEU A 41 -6.04 8.16 1.76
CA LEU A 41 -6.70 7.46 0.67
C LEU A 41 -7.05 6.01 1.02
N LEU A 42 -6.22 5.36 1.82
CA LEU A 42 -6.38 3.95 2.21
C LEU A 42 -6.93 3.84 3.63
N LYS A 43 -7.75 2.81 3.84
CA LYS A 43 -8.27 2.43 5.17
C LYS A 43 -7.40 1.35 5.83
N ASP A 44 -7.30 1.38 7.15
CA ASP A 44 -6.48 0.43 7.91
C ASP A 44 -7.10 -0.98 7.98
N ASP A 45 -8.43 -1.08 7.93
CA ASP A 45 -9.17 -2.35 7.91
C ASP A 45 -9.26 -2.97 6.51
N THR A 46 -8.52 -2.45 5.53
CA THR A 46 -8.61 -2.87 4.14
C THR A 46 -7.21 -3.11 3.56
N VAL A 47 -7.12 -4.11 2.69
CA VAL A 47 -5.91 -4.46 1.96
C VAL A 47 -6.06 -4.05 0.50
N TYR A 48 -4.98 -3.55 -0.08
CA TYR A 48 -4.95 -2.98 -1.41
C TYR A 48 -3.78 -3.52 -2.20
N ASP A 49 -3.97 -3.65 -3.50
CA ASP A 49 -2.91 -3.98 -4.44
C ASP A 49 -2.17 -2.73 -4.91
N PHE A 50 -0.95 -2.89 -5.43
CA PHE A 50 -0.21 -1.76 -6.01
C PHE A 50 -0.98 -1.03 -7.11
N ASP A 51 -1.66 -1.76 -8.00
CA ASP A 51 -2.50 -1.17 -9.05
C ASP A 51 -3.66 -0.34 -8.50
N GLU A 52 -4.35 -0.83 -7.46
CA GLU A 52 -5.45 -0.08 -6.84
C GLU A 52 -4.93 1.19 -6.17
N VAL A 53 -3.82 1.09 -5.44
CA VAL A 53 -3.20 2.24 -4.78
C VAL A 53 -2.76 3.28 -5.79
N GLU A 54 -2.08 2.88 -6.88
CA GLU A 54 -1.69 3.79 -7.96
C GLU A 54 -2.90 4.44 -8.62
N GLY A 55 -3.96 3.68 -8.90
CA GLY A 55 -5.20 4.21 -9.49
C GLY A 55 -5.90 5.22 -8.60
N LEU A 56 -6.00 4.95 -7.29
CA LEU A 56 -6.54 5.90 -6.33
C LEU A 56 -5.69 7.17 -6.24
N ILE A 57 -4.36 7.05 -6.29
CA ILE A 57 -3.47 8.22 -6.24
C ILE A 57 -3.59 9.03 -7.54
N ASP A 58 -3.68 8.38 -8.70
CA ASP A 58 -3.88 9.03 -9.99
C ASP A 58 -5.22 9.79 -10.04
N ASP A 59 -6.30 9.16 -9.58
CA ASP A 59 -7.62 9.80 -9.48
C ASP A 59 -7.59 11.02 -8.55
N PHE A 60 -6.95 10.89 -7.39
CA PHE A 60 -6.74 12.00 -6.45
C PHE A 60 -5.94 13.16 -7.06
N MET A 61 -4.86 12.85 -7.80
CA MET A 61 -4.03 13.85 -8.47
C MET A 61 -4.75 14.53 -9.64
N LYS A 62 -5.53 13.76 -10.41
CA LYS A 62 -6.39 14.28 -11.50
C LYS A 62 -7.47 15.22 -11.00
N GLY A 63 -8.08 14.93 -9.85
CA GLY A 63 -9.06 15.83 -9.22
C GLY A 63 -8.47 17.19 -8.79
N LYS A 64 -7.14 17.26 -8.63
CA LYS A 64 -6.42 18.46 -8.18
C LYS A 64 -5.91 19.35 -9.33
N VAL A 65 -5.97 18.88 -10.58
CA VAL A 65 -5.62 19.67 -11.76
C VAL A 65 -6.86 20.33 -12.38
N LYS A 66 -7.19 21.52 -11.88
CA LYS A 66 -7.99 22.53 -12.58
C LYS A 66 -7.29 23.87 -12.51
#